data_AF-A0A385FYH4-F1
#
_entry.id   AF-A0A385FYH4-F1
#
_cell.length_a   1.000
_cell.length_b   1.000
_cell.length_c   1.000
_cell.angle_alpha   90.00
_cell.angle_beta   90.00
_cell.angle_gamma   90.00
#
_symmetry.space_group_name_H-M   'P 1'
#
loop_
_entity.id
_entity.type
_entity.pdbx_description
1 polymer ?
#
loop_
_entity_poly.entity_id
_entity_poly.type
_entity_poly.pdbx_seq_one_letter_code
_entity_poly.pdbx_strand_id
1 'polypeptide(L)'
;MVSQQVAQLLEALLELSGIIGDPLLGSSAASDWDWIRGHKDMELVASTYMMGIEAALALLNSAYQQSQALQVLLDSGRKLPLPAMGNVRAIHEVVLSLCWLYDPKVAAQERIVRSAALFLQAVQGGIPILKGFTVNITGSQRITTAMESRDGAIAALGSIGMVVKRKADDSGTAQNVRWGDYIANVVLKATDLSQKYAPKSHHVYAINSGAVHSQSWLTESMTPSWEVSLRSIVLPLFDLSDSMVGNLFGYLGLNADELYRNTHTRRIALMQDATEDGFQRADWRAYQANG
;
A
#
# COMPACT_ATOMS: atom_id res chain seq x y z
N MET A 1 -19.20 3.49 12.86
CA MET A 1 -18.79 2.40 11.94
C MET A 1 -17.61 2.74 11.03
N VAL A 2 -17.63 3.83 10.23
CA VAL A 2 -16.46 4.18 9.38
C VAL A 2 -15.21 4.43 10.22
N SER A 3 -15.34 5.24 11.28
CA SER A 3 -14.26 5.49 12.24
C SER A 3 -13.81 4.21 12.97
N GLN A 4 -14.68 3.21 13.13
CA GLN A 4 -14.32 1.89 13.69
C GLN A 4 -13.59 1.00 12.68
N GLN A 5 -13.94 1.08 11.38
CA GLN A 5 -13.21 0.39 10.32
C GLN A 5 -11.82 1.01 10.13
N VAL A 6 -11.75 2.34 10.20
CA VAL A 6 -10.49 3.08 10.22
C VAL A 6 -9.69 2.71 11.46
N ALA A 7 -10.29 2.66 12.66
CA ALA A 7 -9.61 2.24 13.89
C ALA A 7 -9.08 0.80 13.83
N GLN A 8 -9.86 -0.15 13.31
CA GLN A 8 -9.40 -1.53 13.10
C GLN A 8 -8.24 -1.61 12.09
N LEU A 9 -8.30 -0.81 11.02
CA LEU A 9 -7.20 -0.68 10.08
C LEU A 9 -5.95 -0.12 10.80
N LEU A 10 -6.11 0.91 11.63
CA LEU A 10 -5.01 1.48 12.45
C LEU A 10 -4.41 0.44 13.40
N GLU A 11 -5.22 -0.34 14.11
CA GLU A 11 -4.78 -1.41 15.02
C GLU A 11 -3.99 -2.49 14.27
N ALA A 12 -4.52 -2.97 13.14
CA ALA A 12 -3.84 -3.95 12.31
C ALA A 12 -2.51 -3.39 11.76
N LEU A 13 -2.47 -2.13 11.31
CA LEU A 13 -1.24 -1.48 10.85
C LEU A 13 -0.17 -1.40 11.97
N LEU A 14 -0.58 -1.12 13.22
CA LEU A 14 0.32 -1.07 14.38
C LEU A 14 0.86 -2.46 14.73
N GLU A 15 -0.01 -3.47 14.81
CA GLU A 15 0.39 -4.86 15.09
C GLU A 15 1.41 -5.36 14.06
N LEU A 16 1.14 -5.11 12.77
CA LEU A 16 2.04 -5.46 11.67
C LEU A 16 3.41 -4.79 11.82
N SER A 17 3.45 -3.51 12.23
CA SER A 17 4.71 -2.79 12.42
C SER A 17 5.61 -3.36 13.52
N GLY A 18 5.02 -3.99 14.54
CA GLY A 18 5.75 -4.59 15.66
C GLY A 18 6.36 -5.95 15.36
N ILE A 19 5.81 -6.70 14.40
CA ILE A 19 6.12 -8.12 14.17
C ILE A 19 6.89 -8.35 12.86
N ILE A 20 6.84 -7.42 11.91
CA ILE A 20 7.43 -7.58 10.58
C ILE A 20 8.95 -7.86 10.58
N GLY A 21 9.65 -7.54 11.68
CA GLY A 21 11.07 -7.84 11.90
C GLY A 21 11.36 -9.12 12.72
N ASP A 22 10.36 -9.73 13.36
CA ASP A 22 10.52 -10.92 14.21
C ASP A 22 9.41 -11.95 13.89
N PRO A 23 9.61 -12.81 12.89
CA PRO A 23 8.53 -13.62 12.33
C PRO A 23 8.21 -14.85 13.17
N LEU A 24 6.92 -15.20 13.22
CA LEU A 24 6.46 -16.42 13.87
C LEU A 24 7.01 -17.67 13.17
N LEU A 25 7.37 -18.68 13.96
CA LEU A 25 7.81 -19.99 13.44
C LEU A 25 6.74 -20.61 12.52
N GLY A 26 7.17 -21.15 11.39
CA GLY A 26 6.29 -21.76 10.39
C GLY A 26 5.59 -20.78 9.45
N SER A 27 5.82 -19.47 9.60
CA SER A 27 5.31 -18.44 8.67
C SER A 27 6.11 -18.38 7.36
N SER A 28 5.54 -17.71 6.35
CA SER A 28 6.29 -17.38 5.12
C SER A 28 7.48 -16.46 5.42
N ALA A 29 7.34 -15.55 6.39
CA ALA A 29 8.43 -14.69 6.84
C ALA A 29 9.58 -15.48 7.49
N ALA A 30 9.29 -16.53 8.26
CA ALA A 30 10.32 -17.43 8.78
C ALA A 30 11.02 -18.21 7.64
N SER A 31 10.26 -18.63 6.63
CA SER A 31 10.80 -19.31 5.44
C SER A 31 11.73 -18.41 4.63
N ASP A 32 11.45 -17.11 4.58
CA ASP A 32 12.34 -16.13 3.93
C ASP A 32 13.68 -16.05 4.66
N TRP A 33 13.70 -16.03 5.98
CA TRP A 33 14.94 -16.06 6.76
C TRP A 33 15.73 -17.35 6.60
N ASP A 34 15.06 -18.50 6.55
CA ASP A 34 15.73 -19.77 6.29
C ASP A 34 16.39 -19.80 4.90
N TRP A 35 15.71 -19.25 3.90
CA TRP A 35 16.27 -19.07 2.57
C TRP A 35 17.48 -18.13 2.57
N ILE A 36 17.37 -16.98 3.26
CA ILE A 36 18.47 -16.00 3.41
C ILE A 36 19.69 -16.63 4.08
N ARG A 37 19.49 -17.39 5.16
CA ARG A 37 20.57 -18.07 5.90
C ARG A 37 21.31 -19.10 5.04
N GLY A 38 20.62 -19.72 4.09
CA GLY A 38 21.20 -20.67 3.14
C GLY A 38 21.95 -20.00 1.98
N HIS A 39 21.89 -18.68 1.83
CA HIS A 39 22.51 -17.97 0.71
C HIS A 39 23.99 -17.66 0.97
N LYS A 40 24.85 -17.79 -0.04
CA LYS A 40 26.30 -17.54 0.06
C LYS A 40 26.66 -16.11 0.47
N ASP A 41 25.83 -15.15 0.05
CA ASP A 41 25.96 -13.71 0.33
C ASP A 41 24.98 -13.26 1.43
N MET A 42 24.81 -14.07 2.47
CA MET A 42 23.76 -13.92 3.50
C MET A 42 23.57 -12.47 3.98
N GLU A 43 24.65 -11.77 4.36
CA GLU A 43 24.57 -10.42 4.94
C GLU A 43 23.95 -9.38 3.99
N LEU A 44 24.36 -9.39 2.72
CA LEU A 44 23.85 -8.45 1.71
C LEU A 44 22.41 -8.80 1.30
N VAL A 45 22.07 -10.09 1.24
CA VAL A 45 20.71 -10.53 0.97
C VAL A 45 19.79 -10.17 2.13
N ALA A 46 20.22 -10.41 3.37
CA ALA A 46 19.51 -10.00 4.59
C ALA A 46 19.30 -8.48 4.60
N SER A 47 20.34 -7.70 4.28
CA SER A 47 20.23 -6.23 4.20
C SER A 47 19.20 -5.81 3.15
N THR A 48 19.18 -6.44 1.98
CA THR A 48 18.19 -6.17 0.92
C THR A 48 16.77 -6.48 1.37
N TYR A 49 16.59 -7.58 2.09
CA TYR A 49 15.31 -7.96 2.68
C TYR A 49 14.87 -6.94 3.75
N MET A 50 15.77 -6.55 4.66
CA MET A 50 15.53 -5.54 5.68
C MET A 50 15.13 -4.18 5.10
N MET A 51 15.70 -3.78 3.95
CA MET A 51 15.27 -2.56 3.27
C MET A 51 13.81 -2.62 2.79
N GLY A 52 13.32 -3.81 2.42
CA GLY A 52 11.90 -4.04 2.15
C GLY A 52 11.04 -3.87 3.41
N ILE A 53 11.53 -4.34 4.56
CA ILE A 53 10.87 -4.14 5.86
C ILE A 53 10.80 -2.65 6.21
N GLU A 54 11.90 -1.91 6.09
CA GLU A 54 11.92 -0.46 6.35
C GLU A 54 10.97 0.30 5.43
N ALA A 55 10.95 -0.03 4.13
CA ALA A 55 10.01 0.55 3.18
C ALA A 55 8.55 0.22 3.55
N ALA A 56 8.28 -1.02 3.98
CA ALA A 56 6.96 -1.42 4.45
C ALA A 56 6.53 -0.64 5.70
N LEU A 57 7.41 -0.46 6.68
CA LEU A 57 7.13 0.34 7.88
C LEU A 57 6.81 1.80 7.52
N ALA A 58 7.56 2.40 6.58
CA ALA A 58 7.27 3.74 6.08
C ALA A 58 5.90 3.83 5.40
N LEU A 59 5.54 2.82 4.59
CA LEU A 59 4.23 2.71 3.96
C LEU A 59 3.11 2.53 4.99
N LEU A 60 3.27 1.64 5.97
CA LEU A 60 2.32 1.41 7.07
C LEU A 60 2.06 2.71 7.85
N ASN A 61 3.11 3.44 8.21
CA ASN A 61 2.98 4.75 8.87
C ASN A 61 2.27 5.78 7.99
N SER A 62 2.53 5.78 6.67
CA SER A 62 1.79 6.64 5.73
C SER A 62 0.29 6.30 5.71
N ALA A 63 -0.07 5.02 5.58
CA ALA A 63 -1.47 4.60 5.63
C ALA A 63 -2.13 4.91 6.98
N TYR A 64 -1.40 4.82 8.09
CA TYR A 64 -1.86 5.21 9.41
C TYR A 64 -2.22 6.71 9.44
N GLN A 65 -1.33 7.59 8.96
CA GLN A 65 -1.59 9.04 8.92
C GLN A 65 -2.75 9.40 7.97
N GLN A 66 -2.85 8.75 6.82
CA GLN A 66 -3.98 8.94 5.88
C GLN A 66 -5.30 8.47 6.49
N SER A 67 -5.27 7.40 7.27
CA SER A 67 -6.43 6.87 8.00
C SER A 67 -6.89 7.84 9.09
N GLN A 68 -5.96 8.44 9.85
CA GLN A 68 -6.29 9.50 10.81
C GLN A 68 -6.87 10.74 10.13
N ALA A 69 -6.29 11.19 9.02
CA ALA A 69 -6.78 12.33 8.26
C ALA A 69 -8.19 12.07 7.70
N LEU A 70 -8.45 10.85 7.20
CA LEU A 70 -9.78 10.44 6.77
C LEU A 70 -10.78 10.48 7.93
N GLN A 71 -10.40 10.01 9.13
CA GLN A 71 -11.25 10.07 10.31
C GLN A 71 -11.61 11.52 10.66
N VAL A 72 -10.63 12.42 10.71
CA VAL A 72 -10.86 13.86 10.95
C VAL A 72 -11.81 14.46 9.91
N LEU A 73 -11.67 14.12 8.63
CA LEU A 73 -12.56 14.59 7.58
C LEU A 73 -14.00 14.14 7.79
N LEU A 74 -14.20 12.86 8.13
CA LEU A 74 -15.51 12.28 8.37
C LEU A 74 -16.19 12.85 9.62
N ASP A 75 -15.42 13.16 10.67
CA ASP A 75 -15.92 13.68 11.93
C ASP A 75 -16.13 15.22 11.90
N SER A 76 -15.53 15.94 10.94
CA SER A 76 -15.55 17.41 10.86
C SER A 76 -16.92 18.05 10.60
N GLY A 77 -17.95 17.26 10.28
CA GLY A 77 -19.27 17.74 9.83
C GLY A 77 -19.25 18.41 8.44
N ARG A 78 -18.07 18.59 7.83
CA ARG A 78 -17.92 19.13 6.47
C ARG A 78 -17.94 17.99 5.46
N LYS A 79 -18.84 18.08 4.48
CA LYS A 79 -18.98 17.10 3.40
C LYS A 79 -17.92 17.36 2.32
N LEU A 80 -16.71 16.84 2.54
CA LEU A 80 -15.55 17.02 1.65
C LEU A 80 -15.18 15.70 0.95
N PRO A 81 -15.96 15.27 -0.07
CA PRO A 81 -15.80 13.94 -0.66
C PRO A 81 -14.51 13.77 -1.45
N LEU A 82 -14.06 14.80 -2.18
CA LEU A 82 -12.82 14.75 -2.96
C LEU A 82 -11.58 14.52 -2.07
N PRO A 83 -11.36 15.31 -0.99
CA PRO A 83 -10.31 15.02 -0.03
C PRO A 83 -10.41 13.63 0.61
N ALA A 84 -11.62 13.18 0.97
CA ALA A 84 -11.80 11.87 1.58
C ALA A 84 -11.44 10.72 0.60
N MET A 85 -11.89 10.81 -0.66
CA MET A 85 -11.51 9.87 -1.72
C MET A 85 -10.00 9.88 -1.97
N GLY A 86 -9.35 11.05 -1.87
CA GLY A 86 -7.89 11.16 -1.96
C GLY A 86 -7.16 10.40 -0.86
N ASN A 87 -7.62 10.49 0.39
CA ASN A 87 -7.05 9.72 1.50
C ASN A 87 -7.25 8.21 1.28
N VAL A 88 -8.46 7.79 0.87
CA VAL A 88 -8.74 6.38 0.53
C VAL A 88 -7.84 5.90 -0.61
N ARG A 89 -7.59 6.73 -1.62
CA ARG A 89 -6.70 6.41 -2.74
C ARG A 89 -5.27 6.14 -2.26
N ALA A 90 -4.78 6.95 -1.33
CA ALA A 90 -3.44 6.80 -0.75
C ALA A 90 -3.34 5.52 0.11
N ILE A 91 -4.35 5.26 0.95
CA ILE A 91 -4.45 4.00 1.73
C ILE A 91 -4.46 2.79 0.78
N HIS A 92 -5.26 2.86 -0.29
CA HIS A 92 -5.34 1.80 -1.30
C HIS A 92 -3.96 1.51 -1.90
N GLU A 93 -3.22 2.54 -2.30
CA GLU A 93 -1.89 2.38 -2.90
C GLU A 93 -0.87 1.72 -1.96
N VAL A 94 -0.90 2.09 -0.68
CA VAL A 94 -0.09 1.46 0.36
C VAL A 94 -0.43 -0.01 0.50
N VAL A 95 -1.72 -0.34 0.67
CA VAL A 95 -2.16 -1.73 0.87
C VAL A 95 -1.76 -2.60 -0.32
N LEU A 96 -1.91 -2.11 -1.55
CA LEU A 96 -1.48 -2.86 -2.74
C LEU A 96 0.03 -3.09 -2.79
N SER A 97 0.81 -2.09 -2.40
CA SER A 97 2.27 -2.19 -2.35
C SER A 97 2.71 -3.23 -1.31
N LEU A 98 2.06 -3.25 -0.15
CA LEU A 98 2.31 -4.23 0.92
C LEU A 98 1.87 -5.63 0.51
N CYS A 99 0.67 -5.79 -0.07
CA CYS A 99 0.20 -7.09 -0.58
C CYS A 99 1.10 -7.63 -1.68
N TRP A 100 1.62 -6.75 -2.54
CA TRP A 100 2.61 -7.12 -3.53
C TRP A 100 3.94 -7.51 -2.89
N LEU A 101 4.43 -6.78 -1.89
CA LEU A 101 5.72 -7.10 -1.27
C LEU A 101 5.66 -8.44 -0.50
N TYR A 102 4.59 -8.68 0.25
CA TYR A 102 4.46 -9.81 1.19
C TYR A 102 3.38 -10.81 0.80
N ASP A 103 3.18 -11.05 -0.49
CA ASP A 103 2.28 -12.10 -0.96
C ASP A 103 2.81 -13.47 -0.48
N PRO A 104 2.09 -14.22 0.39
CA PRO A 104 2.58 -15.48 0.92
C PRO A 104 2.67 -16.58 -0.15
N LYS A 105 1.98 -16.42 -1.29
CA LYS A 105 1.99 -17.39 -2.41
C LYS A 105 3.23 -17.29 -3.30
N VAL A 106 4.09 -16.32 -3.02
CA VAL A 106 5.28 -16.02 -3.80
C VAL A 106 6.50 -16.68 -3.16
N ALA A 107 7.55 -16.97 -3.92
CA ALA A 107 8.76 -17.57 -3.36
C ALA A 107 9.60 -16.52 -2.59
N ALA A 108 10.41 -16.97 -1.63
CA ALA A 108 11.29 -16.11 -0.83
C ALA A 108 12.22 -15.24 -1.70
N GLN A 109 12.89 -15.86 -2.69
CA GLN A 109 13.75 -15.15 -3.62
C GLN A 109 12.99 -14.01 -4.34
N GLU A 110 11.78 -14.28 -4.82
CA GLU A 110 10.97 -13.27 -5.52
C GLU A 110 10.62 -12.11 -4.59
N ARG A 111 10.25 -12.37 -3.33
CA ARG A 111 10.00 -11.31 -2.34
C ARG A 111 11.24 -10.44 -2.09
N ILE A 112 12.43 -11.03 -2.05
CA ILE A 112 13.68 -10.27 -1.89
C ILE A 112 13.95 -9.39 -3.13
N VAL A 113 13.65 -9.87 -4.34
CA VAL A 113 13.70 -9.04 -5.56
C VAL A 113 12.68 -7.90 -5.50
N ARG A 114 11.50 -8.12 -4.91
CA ARG A 114 10.50 -7.07 -4.66
C ARG A 114 10.99 -6.04 -3.65
N SER A 115 11.64 -6.47 -2.56
CA SER A 115 12.30 -5.57 -1.60
C SER A 115 13.36 -4.70 -2.27
N ALA A 116 14.22 -5.29 -3.12
CA ALA A 116 15.21 -4.56 -3.89
C ALA A 116 14.58 -3.50 -4.82
N ALA A 117 13.49 -3.85 -5.50
CA ALA A 117 12.79 -2.93 -6.39
C ALA A 117 12.13 -1.76 -5.62
N LEU A 118 11.51 -2.02 -4.47
CA LEU A 118 10.96 -0.96 -3.59
C LEU A 118 12.05 -0.07 -3.01
N PHE A 119 13.19 -0.64 -2.60
CA PHE A 119 14.32 0.15 -2.13
C PHE A 119 14.84 1.08 -3.24
N LEU A 120 15.01 0.56 -4.46
CA LEU A 120 15.39 1.39 -5.61
C LEU A 120 14.37 2.50 -5.89
N GLN A 121 13.07 2.23 -5.71
CA GLN A 121 12.02 3.24 -5.83
C GLN A 121 12.21 4.36 -4.81
N ALA A 122 12.48 4.01 -3.55
CA ALA A 122 12.66 4.96 -2.46
C ALA A 122 13.89 5.87 -2.69
N VAL A 123 15.04 5.30 -3.06
CA VAL A 123 16.28 6.09 -3.26
C VAL A 123 16.22 6.99 -4.51
N GLN A 124 15.54 6.56 -5.58
CA GLN A 124 15.53 7.30 -6.84
C GLN A 124 14.28 8.18 -7.04
N GLY A 125 13.20 7.91 -6.31
CA GLY A 125 11.88 8.54 -6.55
C GLY A 125 11.87 10.05 -6.39
N GLY A 126 12.72 10.57 -5.49
CA GLY A 126 12.86 12.02 -5.27
C GLY A 126 13.72 12.74 -6.31
N ILE A 127 14.53 12.05 -7.11
CA ILE A 127 15.50 12.68 -8.02
C ILE A 127 14.83 13.65 -9.02
N PRO A 128 13.74 13.29 -9.72
CA PRO A 128 13.08 14.20 -10.66
C PRO A 128 12.55 15.46 -9.97
N ILE A 129 12.02 15.31 -8.75
CA ILE A 129 11.47 16.43 -7.96
C ILE A 129 12.62 17.36 -7.53
N LEU A 130 13.72 16.81 -7.01
CA LEU A 130 14.89 17.58 -6.59
C LEU A 130 15.50 18.39 -7.73
N LYS A 131 15.52 17.86 -8.96
CA LYS A 131 15.96 18.58 -10.17
C LYS A 131 15.14 19.85 -10.47
N GLY A 132 13.91 19.94 -9.96
CA GLY A 132 13.08 21.15 -10.08
C GLY A 132 13.46 22.27 -9.10
N PHE A 133 14.24 21.98 -8.05
CA PHE A 133 14.62 22.92 -6.98
C PHE A 133 16.03 23.52 -7.13
N THR A 134 16.57 23.58 -8.35
CA THR A 134 17.96 23.91 -8.71
C THR A 134 18.45 25.33 -8.36
N VAL A 135 17.65 26.15 -7.68
CA VAL A 135 17.99 27.56 -7.37
C VAL A 135 18.86 27.70 -6.10
N ASN A 136 18.95 26.67 -5.25
CA ASN A 136 19.78 26.71 -4.02
C ASN A 136 20.90 25.65 -4.03
N ILE A 137 22.09 26.02 -3.55
CA ILE A 137 23.31 25.18 -3.46
C ILE A 137 23.03 23.82 -2.78
N THR A 138 22.13 23.81 -1.80
CA THR A 138 21.68 22.60 -1.08
C THR A 138 20.89 21.63 -1.98
N GLY A 139 20.22 22.11 -3.02
CA GLY A 139 19.51 21.30 -4.00
C GLY A 139 20.46 20.46 -4.85
N SER A 140 21.54 21.07 -5.35
CA SER A 140 22.54 20.38 -6.18
C SER A 140 23.25 19.26 -5.42
N GLN A 141 23.64 19.50 -4.16
CA GLN A 141 24.28 18.48 -3.33
C GLN A 141 23.33 17.30 -3.03
N ARG A 142 22.05 17.58 -2.73
CA ARG A 142 21.04 16.54 -2.50
C ARG A 142 20.77 15.68 -3.73
N ILE A 143 20.78 16.28 -4.93
CA ILE A 143 20.64 15.52 -6.19
C ILE A 143 21.83 14.57 -6.36
N THR A 144 23.06 15.06 -6.18
CA THR A 144 24.27 14.24 -6.29
C THR A 144 24.22 13.07 -5.30
N THR A 145 23.92 13.32 -4.02
CA THR A 145 23.81 12.27 -3.00
C THR A 145 22.72 11.24 -3.33
N ALA A 146 21.58 11.66 -3.87
CA ALA A 146 20.51 10.74 -4.29
C ALA A 146 20.94 9.87 -5.48
N MET A 147 21.65 10.45 -6.45
CA MET A 147 22.20 9.73 -7.61
C MET A 147 23.29 8.73 -7.19
N GLU A 148 24.21 9.14 -6.32
CA GLU A 148 25.25 8.28 -5.74
C GLU A 148 24.64 7.13 -4.93
N SER A 149 23.64 7.42 -4.09
CA SER A 149 22.89 6.39 -3.34
C SER A 149 22.23 5.38 -4.25
N ARG A 150 21.58 5.84 -5.34
CA ARG A 150 20.99 4.95 -6.35
C ARG A 150 22.07 4.09 -7.02
N ASP A 151 23.17 4.68 -7.47
CA ASP A 151 24.21 3.94 -8.19
C ASP A 151 24.94 2.95 -7.27
N GLY A 152 25.16 3.31 -6.01
CA GLY A 152 25.65 2.42 -4.96
C GLY A 152 24.70 1.26 -4.67
N ALA A 153 23.39 1.53 -4.57
CA ALA A 153 22.38 0.49 -4.42
C ALA A 153 22.38 -0.48 -5.61
N ILE A 154 22.47 0.03 -6.83
CA ILE A 154 22.56 -0.81 -8.04
C ILE A 154 23.82 -1.69 -8.02
N ALA A 155 24.96 -1.14 -7.62
CA ALA A 155 26.20 -1.89 -7.51
C ALA A 155 26.13 -2.99 -6.43
N ALA A 156 25.55 -2.68 -5.27
CA ALA A 156 25.37 -3.63 -4.17
C ALA A 156 24.41 -4.78 -4.53
N LEU A 157 23.31 -4.48 -5.24
CA LEU A 157 22.41 -5.53 -5.75
C LEU A 157 23.10 -6.38 -6.83
N GLY A 158 23.96 -5.76 -7.64
CA GLY A 158 24.78 -6.44 -8.64
C GLY A 158 25.75 -7.46 -8.03
N SER A 159 26.36 -7.15 -6.88
CA SER A 159 27.35 -8.03 -6.24
C SER A 159 26.74 -9.34 -5.71
N ILE A 160 25.44 -9.35 -5.39
CA ILE A 160 24.69 -10.56 -4.99
C ILE A 160 24.02 -11.28 -6.17
N GLY A 161 24.32 -10.87 -7.41
CA GLY A 161 23.85 -11.54 -8.62
C GLY A 161 22.49 -11.07 -9.15
N MET A 162 21.93 -9.98 -8.62
CA MET A 162 20.77 -9.33 -9.24
C MET A 162 21.19 -8.48 -10.44
N VAL A 163 20.30 -8.37 -11.42
CA VAL A 163 20.50 -7.54 -12.61
C VAL A 163 19.49 -6.41 -12.60
N VAL A 164 19.97 -5.16 -12.52
CA VAL A 164 19.12 -3.97 -12.57
C VAL A 164 19.09 -3.42 -13.99
N LYS A 165 17.92 -3.41 -14.62
CA LYS A 165 17.72 -2.71 -15.89
C LYS A 165 17.51 -1.23 -15.62
N ARG A 166 18.27 -0.37 -16.31
CA ARG A 166 18.08 1.09 -16.29
C ARG A 166 17.23 1.53 -17.48
N LYS A 167 16.57 2.68 -17.36
CA LYS A 167 15.94 3.35 -18.50
C LYS A 167 16.99 3.68 -19.55
N ALA A 168 16.58 3.68 -20.83
CA ALA A 168 17.45 3.98 -21.97
C ALA A 168 17.71 5.48 -22.17
N ASP A 169 17.39 6.30 -21.17
CA ASP A 169 17.64 7.74 -21.16
C ASP A 169 18.88 8.06 -20.30
N ASP A 170 19.35 9.31 -20.36
CA ASP A 170 20.50 9.77 -19.59
C ASP A 170 20.19 9.91 -18.08
N SER A 171 19.01 9.47 -17.63
CA SER A 171 18.63 9.60 -16.22
C SER A 171 19.37 8.61 -15.32
N GLY A 172 19.77 7.45 -15.86
CA GLY A 172 20.31 6.33 -15.10
C GLY A 172 19.30 5.69 -14.14
N THR A 173 18.01 6.02 -14.23
CA THR A 173 16.93 5.52 -13.36
C THR A 173 16.72 4.02 -13.53
N ALA A 174 16.65 3.28 -12.43
CA ALA A 174 16.32 1.86 -12.44
C ALA A 174 14.85 1.65 -12.86
N GLN A 175 14.63 0.71 -13.77
CA GLN A 175 13.32 0.33 -14.28
C GLN A 175 12.80 -0.94 -13.60
N ASN A 176 13.64 -1.96 -13.49
CA ASN A 176 13.32 -3.22 -12.85
C ASN A 176 14.58 -3.92 -12.32
N VAL A 177 14.35 -4.88 -11.41
CA VAL A 177 15.37 -5.77 -10.83
C VAL A 177 15.01 -7.20 -11.24
N ARG A 178 16.01 -7.97 -11.64
CA ARG A 178 15.88 -9.38 -11.98
C ARG A 178 16.79 -10.24 -11.11
N TRP A 179 16.31 -11.38 -10.66
CA TRP A 179 17.13 -12.45 -10.08
C TRP A 179 16.65 -13.80 -10.59
N GLY A 180 17.53 -14.52 -11.30
CA GLY A 180 17.10 -15.69 -12.07
C GLY A 180 16.10 -15.28 -13.16
N ASP A 181 14.95 -15.93 -13.17
CA ASP A 181 13.87 -15.70 -14.13
C ASP A 181 12.83 -14.68 -13.65
N TYR A 182 12.88 -14.28 -12.37
CA TYR A 182 11.92 -13.36 -11.80
C TYR A 182 12.33 -11.90 -11.99
N ILE A 183 11.35 -11.04 -12.36
CA ILE A 183 11.54 -9.60 -12.57
C ILE A 183 10.53 -8.83 -11.72
N ALA A 184 11.03 -7.89 -10.90
CA ALA A 184 10.22 -6.91 -10.19
C ALA A 184 10.43 -5.50 -10.78
N ASN A 185 9.34 -4.81 -11.10
CA ASN A 185 9.40 -3.42 -11.55
C ASN A 185 9.59 -2.48 -10.37
N VAL A 186 10.44 -1.46 -10.54
CA VAL A 186 10.66 -0.41 -9.54
C VAL A 186 9.43 0.49 -9.39
N VAL A 187 8.67 0.68 -10.47
CA VAL A 187 7.38 1.38 -10.41
C VAL A 187 6.27 0.35 -10.48
N LEU A 188 5.49 0.27 -9.40
CA LEU A 188 4.34 -0.62 -9.31
C LEU A 188 3.20 -0.13 -10.19
N LYS A 189 2.62 -1.05 -10.97
CA LYS A 189 1.38 -0.79 -11.72
C LYS A 189 0.19 -1.01 -10.80
N ALA A 190 -0.15 0.01 -10.02
CA ALA A 190 -1.17 -0.11 -8.99
C ALA A 190 -2.58 -0.46 -9.54
N THR A 191 -2.88 -0.20 -10.82
CA THR A 191 -4.10 -0.72 -11.48
C THR A 191 -4.13 -2.24 -11.55
N ASP A 192 -3.02 -2.87 -11.95
CA ASP A 192 -2.89 -4.32 -12.08
C ASP A 192 -2.91 -4.97 -10.69
N LEU A 193 -2.26 -4.32 -9.71
CA LEU A 193 -2.31 -4.75 -8.33
C LEU A 193 -3.72 -4.64 -7.74
N SER A 194 -4.47 -3.58 -8.05
CA SER A 194 -5.85 -3.42 -7.58
C SER A 194 -6.75 -4.54 -8.08
N GLN A 195 -6.62 -4.91 -9.36
CA GLN A 195 -7.33 -6.06 -9.91
C GLN A 195 -6.94 -7.38 -9.23
N LYS A 196 -5.66 -7.56 -8.91
CA LYS A 196 -5.16 -8.78 -8.27
C LYS A 196 -5.61 -8.91 -6.81
N TYR A 197 -5.42 -7.86 -6.02
CA TYR A 197 -5.56 -7.93 -4.56
C TYR A 197 -6.90 -7.43 -4.06
N ALA A 198 -7.52 -6.44 -4.71
CA ALA A 198 -8.80 -5.86 -4.34
C ALA A 198 -9.84 -5.95 -5.50
N PRO A 199 -10.10 -7.15 -6.05
CA PRO A 199 -10.88 -7.31 -7.29
C PRO A 199 -12.32 -6.80 -7.18
N LYS A 200 -12.91 -6.78 -5.97
CA LYS A 200 -14.29 -6.34 -5.76
C LYS A 200 -14.42 -4.82 -5.74
N SER A 201 -13.32 -4.12 -5.44
CA SER A 201 -13.29 -2.66 -5.33
C SER A 201 -12.35 -1.98 -6.34
N HIS A 202 -11.77 -2.74 -7.29
CA HIS A 202 -10.80 -2.20 -8.27
C HIS A 202 -11.34 -1.04 -9.11
N HIS A 203 -12.63 -1.02 -9.46
CA HIS A 203 -13.25 0.10 -10.16
C HIS A 203 -13.23 1.40 -9.33
N VAL A 204 -13.29 1.27 -8.00
CA VAL A 204 -13.24 2.41 -7.08
C VAL A 204 -11.83 3.01 -7.00
N TYR A 205 -10.78 2.22 -7.30
CA TYR A 205 -9.44 2.76 -7.47
C TYR A 205 -9.41 3.84 -8.57
N ALA A 206 -10.05 3.58 -9.72
CA ALA A 206 -10.10 4.54 -10.83
C ALA A 206 -10.90 5.80 -10.44
N ILE A 207 -12.02 5.64 -9.75
CA ILE A 207 -12.83 6.77 -9.22
C ILE A 207 -11.99 7.63 -8.28
N ASN A 208 -11.35 7.02 -7.28
CA ASN A 208 -10.55 7.73 -6.29
C ASN A 208 -9.27 8.34 -6.91
N SER A 209 -8.73 7.73 -7.98
CA SER A 209 -7.66 8.34 -8.78
C SER A 209 -8.13 9.60 -9.51
N GLY A 210 -9.37 9.59 -10.02
CA GLY A 210 -10.01 10.78 -10.58
C GLY A 210 -10.09 11.93 -9.57
N ALA A 211 -10.40 11.61 -8.30
CA ALA A 211 -10.47 12.59 -7.22
C ALA A 211 -9.11 13.21 -6.90
N VAL A 212 -8.04 12.41 -6.83
CA VAL A 212 -6.67 12.90 -6.57
C VAL A 212 -6.16 13.83 -7.67
N HIS A 213 -6.54 13.57 -8.92
CA HIS A 213 -6.08 14.36 -10.07
C HIS A 213 -7.07 15.45 -10.49
N SER A 214 -8.09 15.74 -9.69
CA SER A 214 -9.11 16.76 -9.98
C SER A 214 -9.73 16.61 -11.37
N GLN A 215 -9.99 15.37 -11.79
CA GLN A 215 -10.46 15.09 -13.13
C GLN A 215 -11.87 15.66 -13.36
N SER A 216 -12.04 16.43 -14.43
CA SER A 216 -13.31 17.14 -14.72
C SER A 216 -14.49 16.18 -14.85
N TRP A 217 -14.30 15.03 -15.50
CA TRP A 217 -15.34 13.99 -15.64
C TRP A 217 -15.89 13.52 -14.30
N LEU A 218 -15.08 13.53 -13.24
CA LEU A 218 -15.52 13.20 -11.89
C LEU A 218 -16.14 14.43 -11.22
N THR A 219 -15.44 15.57 -11.20
CA THR A 219 -15.88 16.75 -10.46
C THR A 219 -17.17 17.38 -11.00
N GLU A 220 -17.37 17.34 -12.31
CA GLU A 220 -18.60 17.82 -12.96
C GLU A 220 -19.76 16.84 -12.74
N SER A 221 -19.47 15.55 -12.67
CA SER A 221 -20.45 14.49 -12.37
C SER A 221 -20.70 14.31 -10.87
N MET A 222 -19.94 14.99 -10.01
CA MET A 222 -20.08 14.96 -8.55
C MET A 222 -21.24 15.86 -8.08
N THR A 223 -22.43 15.61 -8.63
CA THR A 223 -23.74 15.96 -8.06
C THR A 223 -24.39 14.88 -7.15
N PRO A 224 -23.76 13.77 -6.72
CA PRO A 224 -24.42 12.84 -5.81
C PRO A 224 -24.60 13.43 -4.41
N SER A 225 -25.64 12.97 -3.73
CA SER A 225 -25.75 13.14 -2.28
C SER A 225 -24.51 12.62 -1.57
N TRP A 226 -24.17 13.23 -0.43
CA TRP A 226 -23.06 12.81 0.44
C TRP A 226 -23.05 11.30 0.72
N GLU A 227 -24.22 10.69 0.85
CA GLU A 227 -24.39 9.24 1.04
C GLU A 227 -23.78 8.40 -0.10
N VAL A 228 -23.92 8.83 -1.35
CA VAL A 228 -23.32 8.12 -2.49
C VAL A 228 -21.80 8.29 -2.48
N SER A 229 -21.31 9.48 -2.13
CA SER A 229 -19.87 9.73 -1.99
C SER A 229 -19.26 8.90 -0.86
N LEU A 230 -19.96 8.77 0.27
CA LEU A 230 -19.55 7.94 1.39
C LEU A 230 -19.36 6.47 0.98
N ARG A 231 -20.18 5.92 0.07
CA ARG A 231 -19.98 4.55 -0.40
C ARG A 231 -18.65 4.38 -1.13
N SER A 232 -18.30 5.30 -2.01
CA SER A 232 -17.00 5.28 -2.72
C SER A 232 -15.80 5.52 -1.80
N ILE A 233 -16.01 6.14 -0.64
CA ILE A 233 -14.99 6.33 0.40
C ILE A 233 -14.84 5.06 1.26
N VAL A 234 -15.96 4.46 1.69
CA VAL A 234 -15.97 3.45 2.75
C VAL A 234 -15.86 2.03 2.20
N LEU A 235 -16.57 1.71 1.11
CA LEU A 235 -16.59 0.35 0.57
C LEU A 235 -15.20 -0.22 0.23
N PRO A 236 -14.27 0.55 -0.37
CA PRO A 236 -12.93 0.06 -0.64
C PRO A 236 -12.19 -0.33 0.64
N LEU A 237 -12.41 0.37 1.76
CA LEU A 237 -11.68 0.11 3.00
C LEU A 237 -11.91 -1.30 3.55
N PHE A 238 -13.08 -1.90 3.31
CA PHE A 238 -13.31 -3.29 3.71
C PHE A 238 -12.53 -4.28 2.85
N ASP A 239 -12.51 -4.09 1.53
CA ASP A 239 -11.80 -4.97 0.60
C ASP A 239 -10.28 -4.84 0.80
N LEU A 240 -9.81 -3.63 1.10
CA LEU A 240 -8.42 -3.35 1.47
C LEU A 240 -8.05 -3.97 2.82
N SER A 241 -8.94 -3.92 3.80
CA SER A 241 -8.76 -4.60 5.09
C SER A 241 -8.63 -6.10 4.89
N ASP A 242 -9.54 -6.72 4.14
CA ASP A 242 -9.47 -8.15 3.80
C ASP A 242 -8.17 -8.50 3.06
N SER A 243 -7.74 -7.64 2.12
CA SER A 243 -6.51 -7.84 1.35
C SER A 243 -5.26 -7.78 2.24
N MET A 244 -5.20 -6.77 3.10
CA MET A 244 -4.09 -6.57 4.03
C MET A 244 -4.00 -7.72 5.02
N VAL A 245 -5.13 -8.10 5.62
CA VAL A 245 -5.20 -9.24 6.53
C VAL A 245 -4.81 -10.53 5.79
N GLY A 246 -5.42 -10.83 4.65
CA GLY A 246 -5.13 -12.06 3.91
C GLY A 246 -3.70 -12.22 3.43
N ASN A 247 -3.03 -11.13 3.04
CA ASN A 247 -1.64 -11.18 2.59
C ASN A 247 -0.67 -11.03 3.75
N LEU A 248 -0.72 -9.93 4.51
CA LEU A 248 0.29 -9.64 5.53
C LEU A 248 0.15 -10.52 6.78
N PHE A 249 -1.06 -10.79 7.27
CA PHE A 249 -1.21 -11.71 8.41
C PHE A 249 -0.85 -13.13 7.96
N GLY A 250 -1.27 -13.53 6.75
CA GLY A 250 -0.88 -14.81 6.17
C GLY A 250 0.65 -14.95 6.04
N TYR A 251 1.33 -13.90 5.62
CA TYR A 251 2.80 -13.86 5.50
C TYR A 251 3.51 -14.01 6.85
N LEU A 252 3.01 -13.32 7.89
CA LEU A 252 3.57 -13.34 9.24
C LEU A 252 3.10 -14.52 10.08
N GLY A 253 2.13 -15.32 9.61
CA GLY A 253 1.55 -16.43 10.36
C GLY A 253 0.61 -16.01 11.49
N LEU A 254 0.02 -14.81 11.41
CA LEU A 254 -0.88 -14.27 12.42
C LEU A 254 -2.32 -14.79 12.23
N ASN A 255 -3.05 -14.93 13.34
CA ASN A 255 -4.48 -15.26 13.29
C ASN A 255 -5.30 -14.04 12.88
N ALA A 256 -5.99 -14.16 11.75
CA ALA A 256 -6.80 -13.13 11.13
C ALA A 256 -8.31 -13.22 11.42
N ASP A 257 -8.76 -14.29 12.10
CA ASP A 257 -10.18 -14.65 12.16
C ASP A 257 -11.07 -13.57 12.76
N GLU A 258 -10.62 -12.96 13.86
CA GLU A 258 -11.38 -11.89 14.51
C GLU A 258 -11.47 -10.65 13.62
N LEU A 259 -10.37 -10.28 12.95
CA LEU A 259 -10.35 -9.13 12.07
C LEU A 259 -11.28 -9.32 10.87
N TYR A 260 -11.29 -10.52 10.28
CA TYR A 260 -12.23 -10.90 9.23
C TYR A 260 -13.67 -10.87 9.69
N ARG A 261 -13.97 -11.46 10.86
CA ARG A 261 -15.34 -11.43 11.43
C ARG A 261 -15.81 -9.99 11.65
N ASN A 262 -14.96 -9.12 12.17
CA ASN A 262 -15.29 -7.72 12.41
C ASN A 262 -15.50 -6.95 11.10
N THR A 263 -14.61 -7.11 10.12
CA THR A 263 -14.74 -6.48 8.79
C THR A 263 -16.00 -6.97 8.07
N HIS A 264 -16.28 -8.27 8.12
CA HIS A 264 -17.46 -8.87 7.50
C HIS A 264 -18.77 -8.45 8.18
N THR A 265 -18.81 -8.43 9.52
CA THR A 265 -19.98 -7.96 10.27
C THR A 265 -20.31 -6.51 9.93
N ARG A 266 -19.30 -5.64 9.83
CA ARG A 266 -19.47 -4.23 9.44
C ARG A 266 -19.89 -4.08 7.98
N ARG A 267 -19.32 -4.88 7.09
CA ARG A 267 -19.75 -4.95 5.68
C ARG A 267 -21.21 -5.38 5.58
N ILE A 268 -21.61 -6.42 6.31
CA ILE A 268 -23.00 -6.87 6.40
C ILE A 268 -23.89 -5.74 6.94
N ALA A 269 -23.52 -5.07 8.04
CA ALA A 269 -24.31 -3.98 8.59
C ALA A 269 -24.50 -2.81 7.60
N LEU A 270 -23.50 -2.51 6.77
CA LEU A 270 -23.62 -1.50 5.70
C LEU A 270 -24.43 -1.98 4.49
N MET A 271 -24.56 -3.28 4.31
CA MET A 271 -25.24 -3.91 3.18
C MET A 271 -26.61 -4.50 3.56
N GLN A 272 -26.95 -4.61 4.85
CA GLN A 272 -28.22 -5.20 5.33
C GLN A 272 -29.44 -4.30 5.10
N ASP A 273 -29.23 -3.05 4.68
CA ASP A 273 -30.29 -2.21 4.07
C ASP A 273 -30.42 -2.40 2.54
N ALA A 274 -29.82 -3.46 2.00
CA ALA A 274 -29.86 -3.79 0.57
C ALA A 274 -30.49 -5.15 0.28
N THR A 275 -31.53 -5.54 1.02
CA THR A 275 -32.44 -6.62 0.58
C THR A 275 -33.69 -6.04 -0.07
N GLU A 276 -33.88 -6.45 -1.32
CA GLU A 276 -35.03 -6.29 -2.20
C GLU A 276 -36.36 -6.63 -1.50
N ASP A 277 -37.49 -6.01 -1.84
CA ASP A 277 -37.82 -5.50 -3.17
C ASP A 277 -37.64 -3.99 -3.38
N GLY A 278 -37.05 -3.29 -2.42
CA GLY A 278 -36.85 -1.86 -2.52
C GLY A 278 -35.71 -1.41 -1.66
N PHE A 279 -34.65 -0.91 -2.29
CA PHE A 279 -33.56 -0.20 -1.62
C PHE A 279 -34.14 0.97 -0.80
N GLN A 280 -34.40 0.75 0.48
CA GLN A 280 -34.61 1.82 1.45
C GLN A 280 -33.35 1.92 2.30
N ARG A 281 -32.58 2.98 2.08
CA ARG A 281 -31.42 3.33 2.91
C ARG A 281 -31.92 3.70 4.30
N ALA A 282 -31.42 3.09 5.38
CA ALA A 282 -31.61 3.68 6.70
C ALA A 282 -30.94 5.06 6.73
N ASP A 283 -31.65 6.02 7.33
CA ASP A 283 -31.12 7.35 7.49
C ASP A 283 -30.01 7.38 8.56
N TRP A 284 -29.24 8.45 8.54
CA TRP A 284 -28.11 8.69 9.44
C TRP A 284 -28.45 8.58 10.93
N ARG A 285 -29.72 8.73 11.34
CA ARG A 285 -30.13 8.63 12.75
C ARG A 285 -30.24 7.18 13.21
N ALA A 286 -30.71 6.27 12.36
CA ALA A 286 -30.70 4.84 12.66
C ALA A 286 -29.28 4.27 12.74
N TYR A 287 -28.36 4.83 11.94
CA TYR A 287 -26.91 4.51 11.97
C TYR A 287 -26.23 4.83 13.32
N GLN A 288 -26.70 5.83 14.08
CA GLN A 288 -26.10 6.19 15.38
C GLN A 288 -26.54 5.29 16.55
N ALA A 289 -27.63 4.54 16.43
CA ALA A 289 -28.25 3.84 17.56
C ALA A 289 -27.70 2.42 17.84
N ASN A 290 -26.90 1.85 16.92
CA ASN A 290 -26.43 0.45 16.97
C ASN A 290 -24.89 0.32 17.03
N GLY A 291 -24.18 1.40 17.41
CA GLY A 291 -22.72 1.46 17.45
C GLY A 291 -22.16 1.66 18.85
#